data_AF-A0A4U6K7C1-F1
#
_entry.id   AF-A0A4U6K7C1-F1
#
_cell.length_a   1.000
_cell.length_b   1.000
_cell.length_c   1.000
_cell.angle_alpha   90.00
_cell.angle_beta   90.00
_cell.angle_gamma   90.00
#
_symmetry.space_group_name_H-M   'P 1'
#
loop_
_entity.id
_entity.type
_entity.pdbx_description
1 polymer ?
#
loop_
_entity_poly.entity_id
_entity_poly.type
_entity_poly.pdbx_seq_one_letter_code
_entity_poly.pdbx_strand_id
1 'polypeptide(L)' 'IFESCEGNVRQFSYASLNEEINRTANLFHSLGIRKGDKVALHLDNCPEFIFCWFGLAKIGAIMVPINARLL' A
#
# COMPACT_ATOMS: atom_id res chain seq x y z
N ILE A 1 -6.66 -5.82 11.45
CA ILE A 1 -6.32 -5.01 12.64
C ILE A 1 -4.84 -4.70 12.53
N PHE A 2 -4.44 -3.46 12.79
CA PHE A 2 -3.06 -3.03 12.86
C PHE A 2 -2.79 -2.47 14.25
N GLU A 3 -1.66 -2.84 14.83
CA GLU A 3 -1.21 -2.36 16.13
C GLU A 3 0.21 -1.82 15.98
N SER A 4 0.40 -0.57 16.39
CA SER A 4 1.71 0.08 16.40
C SER A 4 2.53 -0.31 17.63
N CYS A 5 3.84 -0.08 17.61
CA CYS A 5 4.71 -0.27 18.77
C CYS A 5 4.34 0.59 19.99
N GLU A 6 3.63 1.71 19.76
CA GLU A 6 3.11 2.59 20.82
C GLU A 6 1.80 2.09 21.44
N GLY A 7 1.27 0.95 20.97
CA GLY A 7 -0.02 0.40 21.41
C GLY A 7 -1.24 1.03 20.73
N ASN A 8 -1.05 1.94 19.78
CA ASN A 8 -2.16 2.47 18.99
C ASN A 8 -2.73 1.37 18.08
N VAL A 9 -4.03 1.12 18.18
CA VAL A 9 -4.74 0.12 17.38
C VAL A 9 -5.61 0.81 16.32
N ARG A 10 -5.45 0.40 15.06
CA ARG A 10 -6.33 0.76 13.95
C ARG A 10 -7.04 -0.47 13.43
N GLN A 11 -8.35 -0.37 13.27
CA GLN A 11 -9.18 -1.44 12.73
C GLN A 11 -9.83 -1.00 11.43
N PHE A 12 -9.88 -1.91 10.47
CA PHE A 12 -10.49 -1.70 9.18
C PHE A 12 -11.50 -2.82 8.95
N SER A 13 -12.71 -2.47 8.54
CA SER A 13 -13.60 -3.42 7.88
C SER A 13 -13.08 -3.71 6.48
N TYR A 14 -13.44 -4.85 5.89
CA TYR A 14 -13.08 -5.15 4.50
C TYR A 14 -13.55 -4.07 3.52
N ALA A 15 -14.70 -3.45 3.78
CA ALA A 15 -15.21 -2.34 2.97
C ALA A 15 -14.30 -1.11 3.05
N SER A 16 -14.02 -0.62 4.28
CA SER A 16 -13.14 0.54 4.49
C SER A 16 -11.71 0.31 3.98
N LEU A 17 -11.19 -0.91 4.14
CA LEU A 17 -9.89 -1.28 3.61
C LEU A 17 -9.86 -1.21 2.08
N ASN A 18 -10.90 -1.74 1.42
CA ASN A 18 -11.00 -1.69 -0.04
C ASN A 18 -11.18 -0.26 -0.57
N GLU A 19 -11.85 0.62 0.18
CA GLU A 19 -11.95 2.05 -0.15
C GLU A 19 -10.57 2.73 -0.14
N GLU A 20 -9.78 2.53 0.91
CA GLU A 20 -8.41 3.08 0.99
C GLU A 20 -7.49 2.51 -0.10
N ILE A 21 -7.60 1.21 -0.39
CA ILE A 21 -6.86 0.58 -1.48
C ILE A 21 -7.27 1.20 -2.83
N ASN A 22 -8.57 1.40 -3.09
CA ASN A 22 -9.04 2.00 -4.34
C ASN A 22 -8.58 3.46 -4.47
N ARG A 23 -8.60 4.23 -3.38
CA ARG A 23 -8.08 5.60 -3.34
C ARG A 23 -6.60 5.64 -3.70
N THR A 24 -5.83 4.72 -3.15
CA THR A 24 -4.39 4.58 -3.41
C THR A 24 -4.11 4.15 -4.86
N ALA A 25 -4.88 3.21 -5.40
CA ALA A 25 -4.80 2.79 -6.80
C ALA A 25 -5.05 3.97 -7.77
N ASN A 26 -6.08 4.77 -7.50
CA ASN A 26 -6.41 5.97 -8.29
C ASN A 26 -5.29 7.01 -8.22
N LEU A 27 -4.68 7.21 -7.04
CA LEU A 27 -3.51 8.06 -6.89
C LEU A 27 -2.36 7.58 -7.79
N PHE A 28 -1.98 6.31 -7.73
CA PHE A 28 -0.93 5.76 -8.58
C PHE A 28 -1.23 5.92 -10.08
N HIS A 29 -2.47 5.67 -10.48
CA HIS A 29 -2.89 5.87 -11.86
C HIS A 29 -2.76 7.35 -12.29
N SER A 30 -3.11 8.29 -11.41
CA SER A 30 -2.96 9.74 -11.65
C SER A 30 -1.49 10.18 -11.75
N LEU A 31 -0.59 9.50 -11.04
CA LEU A 31 0.87 9.70 -11.13
C LEU A 31 1.49 9.07 -12.38
N GLY A 32 0.69 8.45 -13.25
CA GLY A 32 1.16 7.89 -14.51
C GLY A 32 1.64 6.44 -14.41
N ILE A 33 1.50 5.78 -13.26
CA ILE A 33 1.86 4.35 -13.12
C ILE A 33 0.88 3.52 -13.95
N ARG A 34 1.42 2.57 -14.70
CA ARG A 34 0.69 1.69 -15.62
C ARG A 34 0.96 0.22 -15.32
N LYS A 35 0.17 -0.63 -15.98
CA LYS A 35 0.33 -2.07 -15.92
C LYS A 35 1.74 -2.47 -16.35
N GLY A 36 2.39 -3.30 -15.54
CA GLY A 36 3.75 -3.78 -15.77
C GLY A 36 4.86 -2.91 -15.18
N ASP A 37 4.56 -1.68 -14.76
CA ASP A 37 5.55 -0.82 -14.11
C ASP A 37 5.98 -1.43 -12.78
N LYS A 38 7.27 -1.35 -12.48
CA LYS A 38 7.85 -1.80 -11.22
C LYS A 38 7.95 -0.62 -10.27
N VAL A 39 7.29 -0.73 -9.12
CA VAL A 39 7.26 0.33 -8.11
C VAL A 39 7.89 -0.19 -6.83
N ALA A 40 9.01 0.43 -6.45
CA ALA A 40 9.66 0.16 -5.19
C ALA A 40 8.82 0.71 -4.03
N LEU A 41 8.50 -0.14 -3.06
CA LEU A 41 7.91 0.27 -1.79
C LEU A 41 8.96 0.15 -0.70
N HIS A 42 9.34 1.29 -0.13
CA HIS A 42 10.23 1.38 1.03
C HIS A 42 9.44 2.00 2.17
N LEU A 43 8.75 1.14 2.92
CA LEU A 43 7.87 1.50 4.02
C LEU A 43 8.07 0.51 5.17
N ASP A 44 7.83 0.97 6.40
CA ASP A 44 7.74 0.10 7.56
C ASP A 44 6.49 -0.79 7.53
N ASN A 45 6.36 -1.65 8.53
CA ASN A 45 5.13 -2.39 8.78
C ASN A 45 4.04 -1.41 9.26
N CYS A 46 3.31 -0.84 8.31
CA CYS A 46 2.18 0.06 8.53
C CYS A 46 0.99 -0.31 7.64
N PRO A 47 -0.24 0.15 7.95
CA PRO A 47 -1.41 -0.08 7.09
C PRO A 47 -1.22 0.42 5.66
N GLU A 48 -0.50 1.52 5.49
CA GLU A 48 -0.23 2.15 4.21
C GLU A 48 0.54 1.21 3.27
N PHE A 49 1.42 0.35 3.80
CA PHE A 49 2.09 -0.69 3.01
C PHE A 49 1.07 -1.61 2.32
N ILE A 50 0.01 -2.01 3.04
CA ILE A 50 -1.09 -2.82 2.49
C ILE A 50 -1.88 -2.04 1.44
N PHE A 51 -2.18 -0.76 1.69
CA PHE A 51 -2.90 0.07 0.73
C PHE A 51 -2.12 0.22 -0.58
N CYS A 52 -0.81 0.49 -0.47
CA CYS A 52 0.07 0.61 -1.62
C CYS A 52 0.24 -0.71 -2.37
N TRP A 53 0.47 -1.82 -1.67
CA TRP A 53 0.65 -3.12 -2.30
C TRP A 53 -0.59 -3.54 -3.09
N PHE A 54 -1.77 -3.55 -2.47
CA PHE A 54 -2.99 -3.92 -3.18
C PHE A 54 -3.41 -2.86 -4.21
N GLY A 55 -3.11 -1.58 -3.97
CA GLY A 55 -3.37 -0.51 -4.92
C GLY A 55 -2.60 -0.69 -6.22
N LEU A 56 -1.30 -0.99 -6.12
CA LEU A 56 -0.45 -1.32 -7.29
C LEU A 56 -0.94 -2.60 -7.98
N ALA A 57 -1.30 -3.63 -7.22
CA ALA A 57 -1.80 -4.88 -7.78
C ALA A 57 -3.10 -4.67 -8.57
N LYS A 58 -4.03 -3.82 -8.09
CA LYS A 58 -5.28 -3.50 -8.79
C LYS A 58 -5.09 -2.84 -10.15
N ILE A 59 -4.07 -1.99 -10.30
CA ILE A 59 -3.74 -1.36 -11.59
C ILE A 59 -2.81 -2.21 -12.46
N GLY A 60 -2.45 -3.42 -11.99
CA GLY A 60 -1.56 -4.35 -12.70
C GLY A 60 -0.08 -3.93 -12.68
N ALA A 61 0.31 -3.04 -11.77
CA ALA A 61 1.72 -2.72 -11.52
C ALA A 61 2.36 -3.80 -10.62
N ILE A 62 3.69 -3.87 -10.65
CA ILE A 62 4.49 -4.85 -9.91
C ILE A 62 5.10 -4.16 -8.70
N MET A 63 4.66 -4.55 -7.51
CA MET A 63 5.22 -4.07 -6.25
C MET A 63 6.58 -4.74 -5.98
N VAL A 64 7.60 -3.94 -5.70
CA VAL A 64 8.95 -4.39 -5.33
C VAL A 64 9.23 -3.95 -3.88
N PRO A 65 9.14 -4.85 -2.89
CA PRO A 65 9.33 -4.47 -1.50
C PRO A 65 10.83 -4.30 -1.22
N ILE A 66 11.19 -3.17 -0.65
CA ILE A 66 12.54 -2.89 -0.15
C ILE A 66 12.51 -3.05 1.36
N ASN A 67 13.49 -3.77 1.91
CA ASN A 67 13.63 -3.90 3.36
C ASN A 67 13.78 -2.51 3.99
N ALA A 68 12.86 -2.16 4.90
CA ALA A 68 12.81 -0.87 5.56
C ALA A 68 14.13 -0.48 6.25
N ARG A 69 14.90 -1.47 6.72
CA ARG A 69 16.18 -1.28 7.43
C ARG A 69 17.42 -1.23 6.53
N LEU A 70 17.24 -1.23 5.21
CA LEU A 70 18.36 -1.29 4.26
C LEU A 70 19.07 0.06 4.08
N LEU A 71 18.37 1.17 4.36
CA LEU A 71 18.90 2.54 4.37
C LEU A 71 18.84 3.06 5.81
#